data_AF-A0A2B0MYX4-F1
#
_entry.id   AF-A0A2B0MYX4-F1
#
_cell.length_a   1.000
_cell.length_b   1.000
_cell.length_c   1.000
_cell.angle_alpha   90.00
_cell.angle_beta   90.00
_cell.angle_gamma   90.00
#
_symmetry.space_group_name_H-M   'P 1'
#
loop_
_entity.id
_entity.type
_entity.pdbx_description
1 polymer ?
#
loop_
_entity_poly.entity_id
_entity_poly.type
_entity_poly.pdbx_seq_one_letter_code
_entity_poly.pdbx_strand_id
1 'polypeptide(L)'
;MNNIIPPFPFPPFLVNQALSESIIAIIPPYYKDTSSSIVKRAKSLYFLTLCCFYNPEFKTSLNITVKARTLQHIRSLISSGKEPNANGGLDGRTHNIIAQTFLLAKHIPSIWNELSAAEITKINLLMKAFTIAGHWSYDDNNNFYTGLDQKGNFRKTYNPNYRNGYVNVMIASSYYFGEATVNQLLRTFDYTLYMNTFQQYGFTNIYNTWINTPKQLMEQGGYDSWGGTGAGIKHSFSYQGISLSNSIAIFHTLSQFTYSEVVTNTGANHKAYLLKGSSPMLGKTGMLKEFNSTDATGPRSDAFYCYESWMNTLPTLINLKLLGHWDANQQNQLIENLIKIGTEDLLYKLQQGYMSYSNGKSHLSNTLEADVEGYIYDRGIWDALLKQ
;
A
#
# COMPACT_ATOMS: atom_id res chain seq x y z
N MET A 1 18.42 21.08 -11.50
CA MET A 1 17.80 20.06 -12.36
C MET A 1 17.29 20.79 -13.59
N ASN A 2 17.81 20.48 -14.78
CA ASN A 2 17.31 21.08 -16.02
C ASN A 2 15.90 20.55 -16.27
N ASN A 3 14.91 21.46 -16.18
CA ASN A 3 13.47 21.18 -16.27
C ASN A 3 13.05 20.83 -17.70
N ILE A 4 13.39 19.64 -18.18
CA ILE A 4 12.64 19.02 -19.27
C ILE A 4 11.45 18.33 -18.59
N ILE A 5 10.26 18.90 -18.72
CA ILE A 5 9.02 18.24 -18.27
C ILE A 5 8.86 17.00 -19.14
N PRO A 6 8.94 15.77 -18.59
CA PRO A 6 8.72 14.57 -19.38
C PRO A 6 7.31 14.58 -19.99
N PRO A 7 7.12 14.04 -21.20
CA PRO A 7 5.82 14.01 -21.84
C PRO A 7 4.78 13.30 -20.95
N PHE A 8 3.54 13.76 -20.99
CA PHE A 8 2.45 13.16 -20.21
C PHE A 8 2.25 11.69 -20.63
N PRO A 9 2.53 10.70 -19.75
CA PRO A 9 2.73 9.32 -20.18
C PRO A 9 1.44 8.49 -20.18
N PHE A 10 0.32 9.04 -19.71
CA PHE A 10 -0.90 8.29 -19.47
C PHE A 10 -1.95 8.50 -20.57
N PRO A 11 -2.69 7.45 -20.98
CA PRO A 11 -3.70 7.57 -22.01
C PRO A 11 -4.93 8.35 -21.50
N PRO A 12 -5.54 9.24 -22.31
CA PRO A 12 -6.65 10.09 -21.87
C PRO A 12 -7.87 9.35 -21.31
N PHE A 13 -8.19 8.14 -21.81
CA PHE A 13 -9.34 7.37 -21.33
C PHE A 13 -9.16 6.94 -19.86
N LEU A 14 -7.94 6.58 -19.45
CA LEU A 14 -7.64 6.16 -18.09
C LEU A 14 -7.73 7.35 -17.12
N VAL A 15 -7.24 8.51 -17.55
CA VAL A 15 -7.40 9.77 -16.81
C VAL A 15 -8.87 10.14 -16.68
N ASN A 16 -9.68 9.92 -17.73
CA ASN A 16 -11.12 10.17 -17.70
C ASN A 16 -11.82 9.28 -16.65
N GLN A 17 -11.46 8.01 -16.59
CA GLN A 17 -11.98 7.09 -15.57
C GLN A 17 -11.61 7.56 -14.17
N ALA A 18 -10.33 7.86 -13.92
CA ALA A 18 -9.88 8.34 -12.62
C ALA A 18 -10.59 9.65 -12.19
N LEU A 19 -10.75 10.59 -13.13
CA LEU A 19 -11.49 11.84 -12.90
C LEU A 19 -12.98 11.63 -12.62
N SER A 20 -13.57 10.51 -13.07
CA SER A 20 -14.97 10.16 -12.84
C SER A 20 -15.21 9.37 -11.55
N GLU A 21 -14.15 8.86 -10.91
CA GLU A 21 -14.28 8.12 -9.66
C GLU A 21 -14.90 8.99 -8.57
N SER A 22 -15.70 8.34 -7.72
CA SER A 22 -16.27 9.01 -6.55
C SER A 22 -15.15 9.48 -5.62
N ILE A 23 -15.31 10.70 -5.07
CA ILE A 23 -14.39 11.24 -4.08
C ILE A 23 -14.26 10.25 -2.93
N ILE A 24 -13.01 9.92 -2.59
CA ILE A 24 -12.72 8.96 -1.54
C ILE A 24 -13.21 9.49 -0.19
N ALA A 25 -13.94 8.65 0.53
CA ALA A 25 -14.40 8.91 1.89
C ALA A 25 -14.62 7.54 2.55
N ILE A 26 -14.03 7.33 3.72
CA ILE A 26 -14.19 6.12 4.49
C ILE A 26 -15.18 6.43 5.60
N ILE A 27 -16.42 5.96 5.43
CA ILE A 27 -17.52 6.28 6.34
C ILE A 27 -18.06 4.97 6.92
N PRO A 28 -17.62 4.57 8.12
CA PRO A 28 -18.18 3.42 8.82
C PRO A 28 -19.68 3.62 9.16
N PRO A 29 -20.48 2.54 9.21
CA PRO A 29 -20.13 1.16 8.90
C PRO A 29 -20.19 0.83 7.40
N TYR A 30 -20.58 1.79 6.54
CA TYR A 30 -20.87 1.56 5.11
C TYR A 30 -19.66 1.07 4.31
N TYR A 31 -18.48 1.58 4.64
CA TYR A 31 -17.23 1.21 3.99
C TYR A 31 -16.19 0.83 5.01
N LYS A 32 -15.53 -0.31 4.77
CA LYS A 32 -14.29 -0.68 5.46
C LYS A 32 -13.12 -0.24 4.59
N ASP A 33 -11.97 -0.04 5.22
CA ASP A 33 -10.76 0.42 4.54
C ASP A 33 -10.29 -0.61 3.50
N THR A 34 -10.59 -1.89 3.73
CA THR A 34 -10.34 -3.00 2.78
C THR A 34 -11.44 -3.22 1.74
N SER A 35 -12.53 -2.44 1.75
CA SER A 35 -13.59 -2.58 0.75
C SER A 35 -13.02 -2.27 -0.63
N SER A 36 -13.30 -3.12 -1.62
CA SER A 36 -12.71 -3.00 -2.95
C SER A 36 -12.95 -1.63 -3.62
N SER A 37 -14.13 -1.04 -3.39
CA SER A 37 -14.45 0.32 -3.86
C SER A 37 -13.58 1.41 -3.22
N ILE A 38 -13.18 1.26 -1.95
CA ILE A 38 -12.28 2.19 -1.27
C ILE A 38 -10.85 2.01 -1.80
N VAL A 39 -10.40 0.77 -1.98
CA VAL A 39 -9.09 0.47 -2.59
C VAL A 39 -9.01 1.11 -3.99
N LYS A 40 -10.04 0.93 -4.83
CA LYS A 40 -10.12 1.53 -6.17
C LYS A 40 -10.04 3.05 -6.14
N ARG A 41 -10.78 3.70 -5.24
CA ARG A 41 -10.74 5.17 -5.07
C ARG A 41 -9.39 5.67 -4.58
N ALA A 42 -8.69 4.91 -3.72
CA ALA A 42 -7.34 5.25 -3.27
C ALA A 42 -6.34 5.18 -4.42
N LYS A 43 -6.44 4.16 -5.28
CA LYS A 43 -5.61 4.05 -6.50
C LYS A 43 -5.88 5.15 -7.50
N SER A 44 -7.15 5.50 -7.71
CA SER A 44 -7.49 6.66 -8.54
C SER A 44 -6.84 7.94 -8.03
N LEU A 45 -6.91 8.19 -6.71
CA LEU A 45 -6.22 9.30 -6.07
C LEU A 45 -4.70 9.27 -6.32
N TYR A 46 -4.04 8.13 -6.10
CA TYR A 46 -2.60 8.01 -6.36
C TYR A 46 -2.26 8.25 -7.85
N PHE A 47 -3.05 7.66 -8.76
CA PHE A 47 -2.90 7.83 -10.20
C PHE A 47 -3.07 9.29 -10.65
N LEU A 48 -4.07 10.00 -10.12
CA LEU A 48 -4.26 11.42 -10.40
C LEU A 48 -3.12 12.28 -9.83
N THR A 49 -2.56 11.89 -8.69
CA THR A 49 -1.37 12.54 -8.10
C THR A 49 -0.15 12.33 -9.00
N LEU A 50 0.04 11.13 -9.55
CA LEU A 50 1.04 10.88 -10.60
C LEU A 50 0.78 11.73 -11.85
N CYS A 51 -0.47 11.84 -12.32
CA CYS A 51 -0.79 12.72 -13.44
C CYS A 51 -0.40 14.18 -13.14
N CYS A 52 -0.59 14.66 -11.91
CA CYS A 52 -0.19 16.00 -11.49
C CYS A 52 1.33 16.20 -11.48
N PHE A 53 2.11 15.15 -11.17
CA PHE A 53 3.58 15.20 -11.26
C PHE A 53 4.04 15.56 -12.69
N TYR A 54 3.35 15.04 -13.71
CA TYR A 54 3.68 15.30 -15.12
C TYR A 54 3.03 16.56 -15.68
N ASN A 55 1.72 16.75 -15.45
CA ASN A 55 0.98 17.91 -15.93
C ASN A 55 -0.26 18.19 -15.04
N PRO A 56 -0.18 19.14 -14.10
CA PRO A 56 -1.28 19.42 -13.17
C PRO A 56 -2.52 20.02 -13.86
N GLU A 57 -2.35 20.64 -15.02
CA GLU A 57 -3.43 21.26 -15.78
C GLU A 57 -4.06 20.32 -16.83
N PHE A 58 -3.58 19.06 -16.90
CA PHE A 58 -4.18 18.07 -17.79
C PHE A 58 -5.66 17.88 -17.43
N LYS A 59 -6.50 17.90 -18.46
CA LYS A 59 -7.95 17.65 -18.36
C LYS A 59 -8.41 16.90 -19.60
N THR A 60 -9.50 16.17 -19.43
CA THR A 60 -10.16 15.39 -20.47
C THR A 60 -11.48 16.06 -20.89
N SER A 61 -12.37 15.30 -21.52
CA SER A 61 -13.74 15.73 -21.85
C SER A 61 -14.58 16.15 -20.64
N LEU A 62 -14.21 15.76 -19.41
CA LEU A 62 -14.92 16.16 -18.18
C LEU A 62 -14.65 17.61 -17.76
N ASN A 63 -13.68 18.29 -18.38
CA ASN A 63 -13.27 19.66 -18.08
C ASN A 63 -12.91 19.92 -16.59
N ILE A 64 -12.51 18.86 -15.87
CA ILE A 64 -11.93 18.91 -14.53
C ILE A 64 -10.45 18.61 -14.67
N THR A 65 -9.58 19.43 -14.09
CA THR A 65 -8.13 19.16 -14.10
C THR A 65 -7.77 18.05 -13.12
N VAL A 66 -6.71 17.30 -13.44
CA VAL A 66 -6.16 16.28 -12.53
C VAL A 66 -5.79 16.88 -11.17
N LYS A 67 -5.27 18.11 -11.13
CA LYS A 67 -4.99 18.85 -9.89
C LYS A 67 -6.25 19.09 -9.06
N ALA A 68 -7.30 19.64 -9.67
CA ALA A 68 -8.54 19.98 -8.97
C ALA A 68 -9.17 18.72 -8.35
N ARG A 69 -9.23 17.62 -9.09
CA ARG A 69 -9.76 16.35 -8.58
C ARG A 69 -8.87 15.78 -7.48
N THR A 70 -7.55 15.79 -7.64
CA THR A 70 -6.60 15.32 -6.61
C THR A 70 -6.81 16.04 -5.27
N LEU A 71 -6.91 17.38 -5.30
CA LEU A 71 -7.17 18.18 -4.11
C LEU A 71 -8.52 17.84 -3.45
N GLN A 72 -9.57 17.54 -4.23
CA GLN A 72 -10.86 17.10 -3.68
C GLN A 72 -10.74 15.78 -2.92
N HIS A 73 -10.01 14.80 -3.46
CA HIS A 73 -9.75 13.53 -2.77
C HIS A 73 -8.96 13.74 -1.47
N ILE A 74 -7.85 14.48 -1.51
CA ILE A 74 -7.02 14.78 -0.33
C ILE A 74 -7.86 15.45 0.76
N ARG A 75 -8.61 16.50 0.41
CA ARG A 75 -9.46 17.25 1.34
C ARG A 75 -10.56 16.39 1.96
N SER A 76 -11.09 15.43 1.19
CA SER A 76 -12.08 14.49 1.71
C SER A 76 -11.46 13.50 2.71
N LEU A 77 -10.26 12.96 2.44
CA LEU A 77 -9.57 12.04 3.38
C LEU A 77 -9.24 12.68 4.73
N ILE A 78 -8.95 13.97 4.76
CA ILE A 78 -8.61 14.70 6.00
C ILE A 78 -9.81 15.41 6.61
N SER A 79 -11.00 15.23 6.04
CA SER A 79 -12.24 15.72 6.64
C SER A 79 -12.65 14.80 7.80
N SER A 80 -13.31 15.36 8.81
CA SER A 80 -13.71 14.61 10.00
C SER A 80 -14.54 13.37 9.65
N GLY A 81 -14.14 12.22 10.21
CA GLY A 81 -14.85 10.95 10.10
C GLY A 81 -14.85 10.33 8.70
N LYS A 82 -13.95 10.80 7.84
CA LYS A 82 -13.74 10.27 6.49
C LYS A 82 -12.33 9.70 6.31
N GLU A 83 -11.46 9.94 7.28
CA GLU A 83 -10.08 9.45 7.29
C GLU A 83 -10.02 7.93 7.45
N PRO A 84 -8.97 7.28 6.93
CA PRO A 84 -8.71 5.87 7.20
C PRO A 84 -8.46 5.62 8.68
N ASN A 85 -8.77 4.41 9.15
CA ASN A 85 -8.78 4.04 10.55
C ASN A 85 -7.38 3.82 11.16
N ALA A 86 -6.34 3.73 10.32
CA ALA A 86 -4.97 3.41 10.68
C ALA A 86 -4.85 2.19 11.62
N ASN A 87 -5.51 1.07 11.30
CA ASN A 87 -5.59 -0.10 12.21
C ASN A 87 -4.34 -0.99 12.25
N GLY A 88 -3.56 -1.06 11.17
CA GLY A 88 -2.60 -2.14 10.96
C GLY A 88 -3.18 -3.28 10.09
N GLY A 89 -2.42 -4.37 9.93
CA GLY A 89 -2.88 -5.57 9.22
C GLY A 89 -3.27 -5.34 7.75
N LEU A 90 -4.40 -5.92 7.34
CA LEU A 90 -4.88 -5.92 5.94
C LEU A 90 -5.29 -4.54 5.43
N ASP A 91 -5.58 -3.59 6.31
CA ASP A 91 -5.97 -2.22 5.93
C ASP A 91 -4.81 -1.49 5.22
N GLY A 92 -3.59 -2.03 5.35
CA GLY A 92 -2.40 -1.60 4.61
C GLY A 92 -2.61 -1.59 3.10
N ARG A 93 -3.54 -2.39 2.57
CA ARG A 93 -3.94 -2.40 1.16
C ARG A 93 -4.42 -1.04 0.65
N THR A 94 -5.11 -0.28 1.49
CA THR A 94 -5.57 1.08 1.18
C THR A 94 -4.59 2.12 1.73
N HIS A 95 -4.09 1.89 2.95
CA HIS A 95 -3.30 2.91 3.65
C HIS A 95 -1.95 3.16 3.02
N ASN A 96 -1.30 2.12 2.48
CA ASN A 96 -0.06 2.30 1.73
C ASN A 96 -0.28 3.20 0.52
N ILE A 97 -1.33 2.98 -0.26
CA ILE A 97 -1.64 3.78 -1.45
C ILE A 97 -1.86 5.26 -1.06
N ILE A 98 -2.56 5.52 0.05
CA ILE A 98 -2.76 6.87 0.57
C ILE A 98 -1.44 7.47 1.09
N ALA A 99 -0.62 6.71 1.81
CA ALA A 99 0.68 7.16 2.32
C ALA A 99 1.63 7.56 1.17
N GLN A 100 1.67 6.73 0.11
CA GLN A 100 2.44 6.99 -1.09
C GLN A 100 1.89 8.19 -1.88
N THR A 101 0.58 8.40 -1.87
CA THR A 101 -0.05 9.61 -2.41
C THR A 101 0.45 10.86 -1.67
N PHE A 102 0.43 10.87 -0.33
CA PHE A 102 0.87 12.04 0.42
C PHE A 102 2.37 12.31 0.29
N LEU A 103 3.19 11.26 0.23
CA LEU A 103 4.62 11.39 -0.09
C LEU A 103 4.83 12.08 -1.44
N LEU A 104 4.14 11.63 -2.49
CA LEU A 104 4.28 12.22 -3.81
C LEU A 104 3.71 13.64 -3.85
N ALA A 105 2.51 13.87 -3.29
CA ALA A 105 1.86 15.18 -3.26
C ALA A 105 2.73 16.25 -2.57
N LYS A 106 3.45 15.89 -1.51
CA LYS A 106 4.40 16.78 -0.82
C LYS A 106 5.54 17.28 -1.71
N HIS A 107 5.88 16.52 -2.74
CA HIS A 107 6.91 16.87 -3.72
C HIS A 107 6.36 17.52 -5.00
N ILE A 108 5.04 17.79 -5.07
CA ILE A 108 4.40 18.45 -6.20
C ILE A 108 3.94 19.84 -5.75
N PRO A 109 4.67 20.93 -6.06
CA PRO A 109 4.32 22.28 -5.60
C PRO A 109 2.90 22.71 -5.98
N SER A 110 2.41 22.32 -7.16
CA SER A 110 1.05 22.64 -7.61
C SER A 110 -0.07 21.96 -6.82
N ILE A 111 0.24 20.93 -6.01
CA ILE A 111 -0.67 20.35 -5.04
C ILE A 111 -0.37 20.93 -3.67
N TRP A 112 0.88 20.83 -3.22
CA TRP A 112 1.23 21.13 -1.84
C TRP A 112 0.99 22.59 -1.44
N ASN A 113 1.25 23.53 -2.36
CA ASN A 113 1.06 24.97 -2.09
C ASN A 113 -0.42 25.39 -2.12
N GLU A 114 -1.32 24.54 -2.60
CA GLU A 114 -2.77 24.78 -2.60
C GLU A 114 -3.44 24.31 -1.28
N LEU A 115 -2.68 23.66 -0.41
CA LEU A 115 -3.14 23.19 0.89
C LEU A 115 -2.84 24.24 1.96
N SER A 116 -3.84 24.53 2.79
CA SER A 116 -3.68 25.35 3.99
C SER A 116 -2.83 24.65 5.05
N ALA A 117 -2.30 25.44 5.98
CA ALA A 117 -1.55 24.91 7.13
C ALA A 117 -2.38 23.92 7.97
N ALA A 118 -3.69 24.14 8.09
CA ALA A 118 -4.60 23.23 8.79
C ALA A 118 -4.76 21.90 8.06
N GLU A 119 -4.90 21.92 6.73
CA GLU A 119 -4.96 20.71 5.91
C GLU A 119 -3.64 19.91 5.98
N ILE A 120 -2.50 20.60 5.85
CA ILE A 120 -1.17 19.98 6.00
C ILE A 120 -1.01 19.35 7.39
N THR A 121 -1.50 20.02 8.45
CA THR A 121 -1.46 19.47 9.81
C THR A 121 -2.25 18.17 9.92
N LYS A 122 -3.42 18.07 9.29
CA LYS A 122 -4.22 16.84 9.26
C LYS A 122 -3.59 15.74 8.41
N ILE A 123 -3.00 16.08 7.26
CA ILE A 123 -2.23 15.11 6.44
C ILE A 123 -1.07 14.54 7.26
N ASN A 124 -0.32 15.41 7.95
CA ASN A 124 0.76 15.00 8.84
C ASN A 124 0.23 14.09 9.95
N LEU A 125 -0.88 14.43 10.61
CA LEU A 125 -1.48 13.60 11.65
C LEU A 125 -1.85 12.21 11.14
N LEU A 126 -2.41 12.12 9.93
CA LEU A 126 -2.77 10.83 9.30
C LEU A 126 -1.52 10.01 8.95
N MET A 127 -0.47 10.63 8.38
CA MET A 127 0.81 9.96 8.12
C MET A 127 1.47 9.46 9.42
N LYS A 128 1.37 10.22 10.51
CA LYS A 128 1.83 9.77 11.83
C LYS A 128 1.03 8.54 12.30
N ALA A 129 -0.29 8.57 12.18
CA ALA A 129 -1.14 7.43 12.55
C ALA A 129 -0.79 6.15 11.76
N PHE A 130 -0.59 6.28 10.44
CA PHE A 130 -0.10 5.18 9.61
C PHE A 130 1.26 4.63 10.06
N THR A 131 2.16 5.51 10.49
CA THR A 131 3.48 5.13 11.01
C THR A 131 3.36 4.30 12.29
N ILE A 132 2.51 4.71 13.24
CA ILE A 132 2.25 3.94 14.47
C ILE A 132 1.67 2.56 14.15
N ALA A 133 0.69 2.51 13.23
CA ALA A 133 0.07 1.27 12.79
C ALA A 133 1.04 0.32 12.08
N GLY A 134 1.98 0.86 11.29
CA GLY A 134 3.04 0.10 10.66
C GLY A 134 4.05 -0.47 11.66
N HIS A 135 4.44 0.34 12.64
CA HIS A 135 5.32 -0.09 13.75
C HIS A 135 4.67 -1.17 14.62
N TRP A 136 3.39 -1.01 14.94
CA TRP A 136 2.60 -2.04 15.63
C TRP A 136 2.61 -3.37 14.87
N SER A 137 2.40 -3.31 13.55
CA SER A 137 2.17 -4.52 12.74
C SER A 137 3.44 -5.28 12.36
N TYR A 138 4.56 -4.57 12.12
CA TYR A 138 5.71 -5.17 11.43
C TYR A 138 7.09 -4.84 12.02
N ASP A 139 7.19 -4.13 13.14
CA ASP A 139 8.48 -3.99 13.82
C ASP A 139 9.00 -5.34 14.33
N ASP A 140 10.32 -5.54 14.35
CA ASP A 140 10.92 -6.79 14.80
C ASP A 140 10.56 -7.16 16.24
N ASN A 141 10.46 -6.16 17.13
CA ASN A 141 10.09 -6.35 18.52
C ASN A 141 8.58 -6.43 18.74
N ASN A 142 7.77 -6.31 17.68
CA ASN A 142 6.32 -6.48 17.73
C ASN A 142 5.91 -7.71 16.92
N ASN A 143 5.16 -8.61 17.55
CA ASN A 143 4.54 -9.77 16.91
C ASN A 143 3.10 -9.90 17.43
N PHE A 144 2.38 -8.78 17.42
CA PHE A 144 0.95 -8.76 17.67
C PHE A 144 0.22 -9.51 16.55
N TYR A 145 -0.83 -10.22 16.91
CA TYR A 145 -1.73 -10.93 16.02
C TYR A 145 -2.96 -10.10 15.69
N THR A 146 -3.18 -8.95 16.33
CA THR A 146 -4.30 -8.06 16.04
C THR A 146 -3.87 -6.76 15.37
N GLY A 147 -4.84 -6.04 14.81
CA GLY A 147 -4.72 -4.60 14.58
C GLY A 147 -4.85 -3.81 15.89
N LEU A 148 -4.82 -2.49 15.78
CA LEU A 148 -5.06 -1.52 16.85
C LEU A 148 -6.53 -1.43 17.28
N ASP A 149 -7.44 -2.13 16.61
CA ASP A 149 -8.80 -2.42 17.07
C ASP A 149 -8.88 -3.66 17.97
N GLN A 150 -7.74 -4.33 18.25
CA GLN A 150 -7.66 -5.60 18.96
C GLN A 150 -8.45 -6.74 18.29
N LYS A 151 -8.64 -6.65 16.96
CA LYS A 151 -9.28 -7.67 16.14
C LYS A 151 -8.38 -8.12 15.00
N GLY A 152 -8.86 -9.15 14.30
CA GLY A 152 -8.15 -9.79 13.22
C GLY A 152 -7.11 -10.79 13.73
N ASN A 153 -6.67 -11.64 12.81
CA ASN A 153 -5.57 -12.56 13.02
C ASN A 153 -4.56 -12.23 11.92
N PHE A 154 -3.55 -11.45 12.27
CA PHE A 154 -2.62 -10.75 11.38
C PHE A 154 -1.18 -11.06 11.79
N ARG A 155 -0.80 -12.33 11.84
CA ARG A 155 0.57 -12.67 12.22
C ARG A 155 1.54 -12.04 11.22
N LYS A 156 2.61 -11.41 11.72
CA LYS A 156 3.59 -10.71 10.87
C LYS A 156 4.33 -11.62 9.89
N THR A 157 4.28 -12.94 10.08
CA THR A 157 4.88 -13.95 9.19
C THR A 157 3.95 -14.40 8.07
N TYR A 158 2.74 -13.84 8.00
CA TYR A 158 1.80 -14.13 6.92
C TYR A 158 2.30 -13.69 5.56
N ASN A 159 1.55 -14.13 4.56
CA ASN A 159 1.90 -14.05 3.16
C ASN A 159 2.07 -12.59 2.68
N PRO A 160 2.74 -12.37 1.53
CA PRO A 160 3.08 -11.03 1.07
C PRO A 160 1.92 -10.04 1.01
N ASN A 161 0.68 -10.49 0.78
CA ASN A 161 -0.48 -9.59 0.72
C ASN A 161 -0.78 -8.89 2.06
N TYR A 162 -0.33 -9.45 3.19
CA TYR A 162 -0.39 -8.79 4.50
C TYR A 162 0.78 -7.81 4.67
N ARG A 163 2.00 -8.24 4.33
CA ARG A 163 3.24 -7.51 4.58
C ARG A 163 3.40 -6.26 3.72
N ASN A 164 3.04 -6.36 2.44
CA ASN A 164 3.29 -5.31 1.47
C ASN A 164 2.55 -3.99 1.77
N GLY A 165 1.47 -4.00 2.55
CA GLY A 165 0.82 -2.76 2.96
C GLY A 165 1.72 -1.94 3.89
N TYR A 166 1.80 -2.34 5.15
CA TYR A 166 2.40 -1.48 6.18
C TYR A 166 3.93 -1.45 6.21
N VAL A 167 4.63 -2.44 5.68
CA VAL A 167 6.09 -2.31 5.51
C VAL A 167 6.40 -1.18 4.52
N ASN A 168 5.61 -1.06 3.45
CA ASN A 168 5.74 0.04 2.50
C ASN A 168 5.23 1.39 3.05
N VAL A 169 4.27 1.39 3.98
CA VAL A 169 3.92 2.59 4.75
C VAL A 169 5.12 3.11 5.54
N MET A 170 5.88 2.23 6.21
CA MET A 170 7.06 2.65 6.97
C MET A 170 8.13 3.26 6.07
N ILE A 171 8.33 2.69 4.87
CA ILE A 171 9.19 3.28 3.84
C ILE A 171 8.67 4.66 3.43
N ALA A 172 7.37 4.79 3.14
CA ALA A 172 6.77 6.08 2.77
C ALA A 172 6.97 7.14 3.86
N SER A 173 6.73 6.79 5.12
CA SER A 173 6.90 7.67 6.27
C SER A 173 8.34 8.12 6.45
N SER A 174 9.31 7.24 6.20
CA SER A 174 10.75 7.56 6.25
C SER A 174 11.09 8.68 5.26
N TYR A 175 10.65 8.56 4.00
CA TYR A 175 10.87 9.61 2.99
C TYR A 175 9.97 10.85 3.18
N TYR A 176 8.83 10.71 3.85
CA TYR A 176 7.93 11.83 4.11
C TYR A 176 8.44 12.74 5.25
N PHE A 177 8.90 12.16 6.37
CA PHE A 177 9.32 12.90 7.56
C PHE A 177 10.84 12.95 7.78
N GLY A 178 11.61 12.06 7.16
CA GLY A 178 12.98 11.72 7.52
C GLY A 178 13.02 10.60 8.57
N GLU A 179 13.96 9.67 8.45
CA GLU A 179 14.11 8.48 9.30
C GLU A 179 14.33 8.86 10.78
N ALA A 180 15.11 9.92 11.04
CA ALA A 180 15.36 10.41 12.39
C ALA A 180 14.08 10.93 13.04
N THR A 181 13.27 11.67 12.28
CA THR A 181 11.97 12.20 12.73
C THR A 181 10.98 11.06 13.02
N VAL A 182 10.93 10.03 12.15
CA VAL A 182 10.07 8.87 12.37
C VAL A 182 10.47 8.13 13.64
N ASN A 183 11.75 7.80 13.81
CA ASN A 183 12.20 7.09 15.01
C ASN A 183 12.05 7.92 16.28
N GLN A 184 12.22 9.24 16.20
CA GLN A 184 11.94 10.13 17.32
C GLN A 184 10.45 10.09 17.68
N LEU A 185 9.56 10.20 16.69
CA LEU A 185 8.12 10.13 16.88
C LEU A 185 7.69 8.83 17.58
N LEU A 186 8.27 7.70 17.19
CA LEU A 186 7.98 6.40 17.80
C LEU A 186 8.48 6.34 19.25
N ARG A 187 9.76 6.70 19.49
CA ARG A 187 10.36 6.72 20.83
C ARG A 187 9.63 7.63 21.81
N THR A 188 9.08 8.74 21.34
CA THR A 188 8.32 9.69 22.16
C THR A 188 6.81 9.54 22.02
N PHE A 189 6.32 8.40 21.55
CA PHE A 189 4.88 8.16 21.46
C PHE A 189 4.21 8.31 22.83
N ASP A 190 3.08 9.03 22.84
CA ASP A 190 2.21 9.25 23.99
C ASP A 190 0.76 9.00 23.55
N TYR A 191 0.19 7.91 24.03
CA TYR A 191 -1.15 7.47 23.67
C TYR A 191 -2.18 8.56 23.98
N THR A 192 -2.12 9.15 25.17
CA THR A 192 -3.11 10.13 25.62
C THR A 192 -3.08 11.39 24.74
N LEU A 193 -1.88 11.86 24.39
CA LEU A 193 -1.72 12.99 23.48
C LEU A 193 -2.29 12.69 22.10
N TYR A 194 -2.01 11.51 21.53
CA TYR A 194 -2.54 11.13 20.22
C TYR A 194 -4.07 11.02 20.24
N MET A 195 -4.66 10.35 21.22
CA MET A 195 -6.11 10.21 21.33
C MET A 195 -6.81 11.57 21.48
N ASN A 196 -6.29 12.46 22.32
CA ASN A 196 -6.81 13.84 22.44
C ASN A 196 -6.68 14.62 21.13
N THR A 197 -5.55 14.46 20.43
CA THR A 197 -5.32 15.09 19.12
C THR A 197 -6.32 14.57 18.08
N PHE A 198 -6.59 13.26 18.02
CA PHE A 198 -7.58 12.72 17.09
C PHE A 198 -8.98 13.27 17.37
N GLN A 199 -9.39 13.38 18.63
CA GLN A 199 -10.66 14.01 19.00
C GLN A 199 -10.70 15.48 18.56
N GLN A 200 -9.65 16.25 18.86
CA GLN A 200 -9.57 17.67 18.51
C GLN A 200 -9.69 17.92 17.00
N TYR A 201 -9.07 17.08 16.17
CA TYR A 201 -9.07 17.23 14.71
C TYR A 201 -10.24 16.51 14.02
N GLY A 202 -11.08 15.80 14.77
CA GLY A 202 -12.24 15.07 14.26
C GLY A 202 -11.89 13.76 13.55
N PHE A 203 -10.73 13.17 13.83
CA PHE A 203 -10.31 11.88 13.28
C PHE A 203 -10.99 10.71 14.03
N THR A 204 -12.31 10.65 13.91
CA THR A 204 -13.18 9.72 14.65
C THR A 204 -12.96 8.26 14.27
N ASN A 205 -12.61 7.95 13.02
CA ASN A 205 -12.36 6.56 12.60
C ASN A 205 -11.11 6.02 13.28
N ILE A 206 -10.02 6.81 13.33
CA ILE A 206 -8.80 6.43 14.05
C ILE A 206 -9.08 6.33 15.55
N TYR A 207 -9.73 7.34 16.14
CA TYR A 207 -10.06 7.34 17.56
C TYR A 207 -10.89 6.10 17.96
N ASN A 208 -11.95 5.79 17.22
CA ASN A 208 -12.84 4.67 17.51
C ASN A 208 -12.17 3.30 17.30
N THR A 209 -11.15 3.23 16.44
CA THR A 209 -10.32 2.03 16.28
C THR A 209 -9.36 1.89 17.45
N TRP A 210 -8.54 2.92 17.72
CA TRP A 210 -7.42 2.83 18.64
C TRP A 210 -7.84 2.75 20.11
N ILE A 211 -9.02 3.27 20.47
CA ILE A 211 -9.54 3.18 21.85
C ILE A 211 -9.72 1.74 22.34
N ASN A 212 -9.80 0.78 21.42
CA ASN A 212 -9.92 -0.64 21.77
C ASN A 212 -8.59 -1.25 22.22
N THR A 213 -7.45 -0.62 21.92
CA THR A 213 -6.13 -1.07 22.39
C THR A 213 -5.75 -0.36 23.69
N PRO A 214 -5.45 -1.08 24.78
CA PRO A 214 -5.04 -0.46 26.03
C PRO A 214 -3.79 0.40 25.89
N LYS A 215 -3.79 1.58 26.52
CA LYS A 215 -2.62 2.48 26.59
C LYS A 215 -1.34 1.74 26.98
N GLN A 216 -1.41 0.91 28.02
CA GLN A 216 -0.26 0.14 28.51
C GLN A 216 0.31 -0.76 27.42
N LEU A 217 -0.54 -1.42 26.64
CA LEU A 217 -0.11 -2.31 25.56
C LEU A 217 0.57 -1.54 24.43
N MET A 218 0.03 -0.39 24.01
CA MET A 218 0.68 0.45 22.99
C MET A 218 1.99 1.05 23.48
N GLU A 219 2.09 1.49 24.73
CA GLU A 219 3.29 2.21 25.20
C GLU A 219 4.40 1.30 25.74
N GLN A 220 4.03 0.16 26.34
CA GLN A 220 4.95 -0.69 27.12
C GLN A 220 5.00 -2.13 26.59
N GLY A 221 4.16 -2.48 25.61
CA GLY A 221 4.07 -3.84 25.11
C GLY A 221 3.29 -4.78 26.02
N GLY A 222 3.41 -6.07 25.75
CA GLY A 222 2.66 -7.13 26.43
C GLY A 222 2.05 -8.13 25.45
N TYR A 223 0.86 -8.62 25.79
CA TYR A 223 0.08 -9.54 24.96
C TYR A 223 -1.18 -8.84 24.44
N ASP A 224 -1.51 -9.07 23.18
CA ASP A 224 -2.82 -8.69 22.64
C ASP A 224 -3.90 -9.73 22.96
N SER A 225 -5.14 -9.43 22.56
CA SER A 225 -6.30 -10.28 22.82
C SER A 225 -6.28 -11.66 22.12
N TRP A 226 -5.35 -11.90 21.18
CA TRP A 226 -5.19 -13.15 20.44
C TRP A 226 -3.88 -13.89 20.78
N GLY A 227 -3.12 -13.40 21.78
CA GLY A 227 -1.89 -14.01 22.25
C GLY A 227 -0.64 -13.64 21.43
N GLY A 228 -0.74 -12.66 20.53
CA GLY A 228 0.43 -12.00 19.95
C GLY A 228 1.16 -11.19 21.02
N THR A 229 2.46 -10.96 20.84
CA THR A 229 3.28 -10.26 21.84
C THR A 229 4.20 -9.25 21.20
N GLY A 230 4.49 -8.14 21.89
CA GLY A 230 5.40 -7.12 21.40
C GLY A 230 5.85 -6.14 22.47
N ALA A 231 6.80 -5.27 22.10
CA ALA A 231 7.35 -4.22 22.95
C ALA A 231 6.53 -2.91 22.94
N GLY A 232 5.50 -2.81 22.10
CA GLY A 232 4.69 -1.60 21.96
C GLY A 232 5.29 -0.63 20.94
N ILE A 233 5.12 0.67 21.14
CA ILE A 233 5.49 1.69 20.14
C ILE A 233 6.78 2.44 20.49
N LYS A 234 7.16 2.50 21.77
CA LYS A 234 8.16 3.44 22.30
C LYS A 234 9.62 3.02 22.05
N HIS A 235 9.93 2.64 20.82
CA HIS A 235 11.26 2.27 20.36
C HIS A 235 11.42 2.54 18.86
N SER A 236 12.65 2.45 18.34
CA SER A 236 12.93 2.69 16.93
C SER A 236 12.45 1.51 16.07
N PHE A 237 12.03 1.78 14.83
CA PHE A 237 11.58 0.75 13.90
C PHE A 237 12.73 -0.04 13.29
N SER A 238 12.56 -1.35 13.21
CA SER A 238 13.39 -2.28 12.45
C SER A 238 12.54 -3.37 11.79
N TYR A 239 12.95 -3.80 10.60
CA TYR A 239 12.30 -4.88 9.87
C TYR A 239 13.33 -5.92 9.43
N GLN A 240 13.21 -7.14 9.94
CA GLN A 240 14.13 -8.25 9.72
C GLN A 240 15.60 -7.89 9.97
N GLY A 241 15.85 -7.17 11.07
CA GLY A 241 17.16 -6.67 11.48
C GLY A 241 17.63 -5.41 10.75
N ILE A 242 16.82 -4.88 9.82
CA ILE A 242 17.17 -3.71 9.02
C ILE A 242 16.53 -2.46 9.64
N SER A 243 17.37 -1.50 10.02
CA SER A 243 16.90 -0.21 10.55
C SER A 243 16.20 0.62 9.47
N LEU A 244 15.25 1.46 9.89
CA LEU A 244 14.54 2.39 9.00
C LEU A 244 15.48 3.34 8.23
N SER A 245 16.68 3.63 8.75
CA SER A 245 17.69 4.42 8.05
C SER A 245 18.17 3.79 6.73
N ASN A 246 17.94 2.48 6.56
CA ASN A 246 18.16 1.78 5.29
C ASN A 246 16.83 1.31 4.69
N SER A 247 15.94 2.27 4.42
CA SER A 247 14.62 2.01 3.85
C SER A 247 14.67 1.30 2.48
N ILE A 248 15.75 1.49 1.70
CA ILE A 248 15.97 0.76 0.45
C ILE A 248 16.22 -0.74 0.70
N ALA A 249 17.06 -1.10 1.69
CA ALA A 249 17.26 -2.50 2.03
C ALA A 249 16.02 -3.17 2.62
N ILE A 250 15.17 -2.43 3.34
CA ILE A 250 13.84 -2.92 3.76
C ILE A 250 13.00 -3.25 2.52
N PHE A 251 12.95 -2.34 1.53
CA PHE A 251 12.20 -2.58 0.29
C PHE A 251 12.75 -3.76 -0.50
N HIS A 252 14.08 -3.93 -0.57
CA HIS A 252 14.72 -5.10 -1.19
C HIS A 252 14.28 -6.40 -0.51
N THR A 253 14.35 -6.45 0.82
CA THR A 253 14.00 -7.63 1.63
C THR A 253 12.54 -8.01 1.44
N LEU A 254 11.64 -7.02 1.45
CA LEU A 254 10.22 -7.23 1.20
C LEU A 254 9.96 -7.70 -0.24
N SER A 255 10.65 -7.12 -1.22
CA SER A 255 10.51 -7.48 -2.62
C SER A 255 11.03 -8.90 -2.89
N GLN A 256 12.17 -9.30 -2.33
CA GLN A 256 12.67 -10.67 -2.43
C GLN A 256 11.69 -11.67 -1.80
N PHE A 257 11.12 -11.34 -0.63
CA PHE A 257 10.08 -12.18 -0.03
C PHE A 257 8.83 -12.30 -0.92
N THR A 258 8.46 -11.23 -1.62
CA THR A 258 7.25 -11.19 -2.47
C THR A 258 7.45 -11.87 -3.83
N TYR A 259 8.61 -11.67 -4.45
CA TYR A 259 8.99 -12.08 -5.81
C TYR A 259 10.16 -13.08 -5.76
N SER A 260 9.94 -14.26 -5.17
CA SER A 260 10.99 -15.27 -4.97
C SER A 260 10.71 -16.62 -5.64
N GLU A 261 9.48 -16.85 -6.11
CA GLU A 261 9.08 -18.19 -6.51
C GLU A 261 9.45 -18.51 -7.96
N VAL A 262 9.52 -19.82 -8.22
CA VAL A 262 9.47 -20.43 -9.54
C VAL A 262 8.18 -21.23 -9.60
N VAL A 263 7.11 -20.68 -10.20
CA VAL A 263 5.81 -21.35 -10.27
C VAL A 263 5.53 -21.92 -11.65
N THR A 264 4.64 -22.91 -11.71
CA THR A 264 4.18 -23.51 -12.97
C THR A 264 2.83 -22.95 -13.41
N ASN A 265 2.28 -23.45 -14.53
CA ASN A 265 0.90 -23.14 -14.93
C ASN A 265 -0.16 -23.77 -14.00
N THR A 266 0.26 -24.63 -13.07
CA THR A 266 -0.59 -25.20 -12.02
C THR A 266 -0.03 -24.89 -10.63
N GLY A 267 -0.91 -24.83 -9.63
CA GLY A 267 -0.57 -24.57 -8.24
C GLY A 267 -1.52 -25.29 -7.29
N ALA A 268 -1.21 -25.24 -5.99
CA ALA A 268 -2.02 -25.85 -4.93
C ALA A 268 -2.44 -27.31 -5.23
N ASN A 269 -1.47 -28.17 -5.58
CA ASN A 269 -1.70 -29.57 -5.96
C ASN A 269 -2.71 -29.72 -7.11
N HIS A 270 -2.50 -28.96 -8.19
CA HIS A 270 -3.34 -28.93 -9.40
C HIS A 270 -4.76 -28.37 -9.23
N LYS A 271 -5.11 -27.85 -8.04
CA LYS A 271 -6.42 -27.21 -7.83
C LYS A 271 -6.50 -25.79 -8.40
N ALA A 272 -5.34 -25.16 -8.59
CA ALA A 272 -5.22 -23.90 -9.29
C ALA A 272 -4.51 -24.09 -10.63
N TYR A 273 -4.98 -23.42 -11.67
CA TYR A 273 -4.41 -23.55 -13.01
C TYR A 273 -4.78 -22.39 -13.93
N LEU A 274 -3.92 -22.15 -14.92
CA LEU A 274 -4.17 -21.21 -16.00
C LEU A 274 -5.23 -21.75 -16.96
N LEU A 275 -6.25 -20.95 -17.29
CA LEU A 275 -7.35 -21.40 -18.15
C LEU A 275 -6.95 -21.53 -19.63
N LYS A 276 -5.98 -20.72 -20.07
CA LYS A 276 -5.53 -20.70 -21.46
C LYS A 276 -4.04 -20.38 -21.57
N GLY A 277 -3.33 -21.12 -22.42
CA GLY A 277 -1.94 -20.86 -22.76
C GLY A 277 -0.95 -21.28 -21.68
N SER A 278 0.21 -20.64 -21.68
CA SER A 278 1.30 -20.89 -20.73
C SER A 278 1.95 -19.56 -20.39
N SER A 279 2.28 -19.35 -19.11
CA SER A 279 2.97 -18.13 -18.70
C SER A 279 4.26 -17.93 -19.49
N PRO A 280 4.54 -16.73 -20.02
CA PRO A 280 5.81 -16.42 -20.69
C PRO A 280 7.00 -16.41 -19.71
N MET A 281 6.72 -16.43 -18.40
CA MET A 281 7.71 -16.43 -17.32
C MET A 281 7.91 -17.80 -16.69
N LEU A 282 7.29 -18.85 -17.25
CA LEU A 282 7.42 -20.21 -16.76
C LEU A 282 8.90 -20.59 -16.56
N GLY A 283 9.23 -21.12 -15.38
CA GLY A 283 10.57 -21.56 -15.03
C GLY A 283 11.56 -20.46 -14.62
N LYS A 284 11.15 -19.19 -14.61
CA LYS A 284 11.99 -18.09 -14.11
C LYS A 284 11.79 -17.84 -12.62
N THR A 285 12.84 -17.42 -11.92
CA THR A 285 12.75 -16.93 -10.55
C THR A 285 12.22 -15.50 -10.53
N GLY A 286 11.30 -15.20 -9.60
CA GLY A 286 10.72 -13.87 -9.44
C GLY A 286 9.20 -13.83 -9.54
N MET A 287 8.56 -14.98 -9.79
CA MET A 287 7.10 -15.07 -9.74
C MET A 287 6.61 -14.85 -8.30
N LEU A 288 5.38 -14.34 -8.17
CA LEU A 288 4.85 -13.96 -6.87
C LEU A 288 4.64 -15.16 -5.95
N LYS A 289 5.01 -14.99 -4.69
CA LYS A 289 4.88 -16.01 -3.65
C LYS A 289 3.45 -16.48 -3.37
N GLU A 290 2.48 -15.62 -3.64
CA GLU A 290 1.06 -15.94 -3.51
C GLU A 290 0.57 -17.03 -4.47
N PHE A 291 1.29 -17.31 -5.57
CA PHE A 291 1.05 -18.47 -6.44
C PHE A 291 1.58 -19.80 -5.89
N ASN A 292 2.42 -19.77 -4.87
CA ASN A 292 2.95 -20.97 -4.20
C ASN A 292 3.04 -20.72 -2.70
N SER A 293 1.88 -20.76 -2.04
CA SER A 293 1.77 -20.44 -0.62
C SER A 293 0.86 -21.43 0.11
N THR A 294 0.63 -21.16 1.39
CA THR A 294 -0.30 -21.90 2.23
C THR A 294 -1.19 -20.94 2.99
N ASP A 295 -2.42 -21.37 3.29
CA ASP A 295 -3.32 -20.73 4.23
C ASP A 295 -3.80 -21.74 5.29
N ALA A 296 -4.77 -21.35 6.12
CA ALA A 296 -5.28 -22.18 7.22
C ALA A 296 -5.90 -23.52 6.76
N THR A 297 -6.22 -23.65 5.47
CA THR A 297 -6.86 -24.84 4.87
C THR A 297 -5.91 -25.67 4.01
N GLY A 298 -4.63 -25.28 3.92
CA GLY A 298 -3.59 -26.01 3.21
C GLY A 298 -2.97 -25.23 2.05
N PRO A 299 -2.57 -25.91 0.96
CA PRO A 299 -1.94 -25.27 -0.19
C PRO A 299 -2.82 -24.22 -0.85
N ARG A 300 -2.21 -23.10 -1.26
CA ARG A 300 -2.86 -21.95 -1.88
C ARG A 300 -2.08 -21.47 -3.10
N SER A 301 -2.81 -21.11 -4.15
CA SER A 301 -2.28 -20.43 -5.34
C SER A 301 -3.36 -19.52 -5.88
N ASP A 302 -3.16 -18.21 -5.76
CA ASP A 302 -4.24 -17.24 -5.94
C ASP A 302 -3.75 -15.98 -6.66
N ALA A 303 -4.28 -15.73 -7.86
CA ALA A 303 -3.87 -14.57 -8.66
C ALA A 303 -4.39 -13.24 -8.07
N PHE A 304 -5.52 -13.25 -7.34
CA PHE A 304 -6.04 -12.05 -6.72
C PHE A 304 -5.18 -11.65 -5.51
N TYR A 305 -4.74 -12.60 -4.69
CA TYR A 305 -3.78 -12.31 -3.61
C TYR A 305 -2.39 -11.91 -4.14
N CYS A 306 -1.95 -12.47 -5.28
CA CYS A 306 -0.79 -11.93 -5.99
C CYS A 306 -0.98 -10.45 -6.33
N TYR A 307 -2.16 -10.10 -6.87
CA TYR A 307 -2.49 -8.72 -7.20
C TYR A 307 -2.54 -7.80 -5.96
N GLU A 308 -3.08 -8.25 -4.83
CA GLU A 308 -3.05 -7.49 -3.57
C GLU A 308 -1.60 -7.19 -3.10
N SER A 309 -0.66 -8.10 -3.36
CA SER A 309 0.77 -7.86 -3.07
C SER A 309 1.40 -6.88 -4.06
N TRP A 310 1.11 -7.07 -5.35
CA TRP A 310 1.66 -6.26 -6.44
C TRP A 310 1.21 -4.80 -6.39
N MET A 311 -0.09 -4.54 -6.17
CA MET A 311 -0.66 -3.19 -6.09
C MET A 311 -0.06 -2.34 -4.96
N ASN A 312 0.51 -2.98 -3.94
CA ASN A 312 1.21 -2.30 -2.85
C ASN A 312 2.71 -2.08 -3.14
N THR A 313 3.30 -2.91 -3.99
CA THR A 313 4.71 -2.77 -4.41
C THR A 313 4.87 -1.56 -5.34
N LEU A 314 3.96 -1.40 -6.31
CA LEU A 314 4.12 -0.43 -7.39
C LEU A 314 4.25 1.02 -6.92
N PRO A 315 3.34 1.57 -6.07
CA PRO A 315 3.43 2.97 -5.67
C PRO A 315 4.75 3.29 -4.96
N THR A 316 5.24 2.37 -4.13
CA THR A 316 6.53 2.50 -3.44
C THR A 316 7.68 2.59 -4.43
N LEU A 317 7.81 1.62 -5.35
CA LEU A 317 8.90 1.61 -6.34
C LEU A 317 8.90 2.89 -7.18
N ILE A 318 7.72 3.36 -7.60
CA ILE A 318 7.57 4.56 -8.42
C ILE A 318 8.02 5.79 -7.66
N ASN A 319 7.57 5.96 -6.41
CA ASN A 319 8.01 7.09 -5.61
C ASN A 319 9.52 7.05 -5.34
N LEU A 320 10.10 5.88 -5.07
CA LEU A 320 11.55 5.74 -4.94
C LEU A 320 12.29 6.19 -6.22
N LYS A 321 11.78 5.82 -7.40
CA LYS A 321 12.35 6.25 -8.69
C LYS A 321 12.16 7.74 -8.95
N LEU A 322 10.93 8.26 -8.87
CA LEU A 322 10.60 9.65 -9.21
C LEU A 322 11.25 10.66 -8.27
N LEU A 323 11.43 10.31 -7.00
CA LEU A 323 12.05 11.19 -6.00
C LEU A 323 13.58 11.02 -5.93
N GLY A 324 14.17 10.21 -6.82
CA GLY A 324 15.63 10.05 -6.94
C GLY A 324 16.27 9.22 -5.83
N HIS A 325 15.51 8.36 -5.16
CA HIS A 325 16.01 7.45 -4.12
C HIS A 325 16.38 6.06 -4.66
N TRP A 326 16.08 5.78 -5.93
CA TRP A 326 16.36 4.51 -6.58
C TRP A 326 17.45 4.68 -7.64
N ASP A 327 18.68 4.32 -7.28
CA ASP A 327 19.86 4.44 -8.11
C ASP A 327 20.06 3.23 -9.03
N ALA A 328 20.79 3.43 -10.13
CA ALA A 328 21.08 2.38 -11.11
C ALA A 328 22.26 1.49 -10.65
N ASN A 329 22.10 0.80 -9.52
CA ASN A 329 23.06 -0.17 -9.01
C ASN A 329 22.62 -1.62 -9.28
N GLN A 330 23.54 -2.57 -9.13
CA GLN A 330 23.28 -3.99 -9.40
C GLN A 330 22.15 -4.58 -8.54
N GLN A 331 22.10 -4.23 -7.26
CA GLN A 331 21.09 -4.73 -6.33
C GLN A 331 19.68 -4.25 -6.73
N ASN A 332 19.53 -2.97 -7.05
CA ASN A 332 18.28 -2.39 -7.53
C ASN A 332 17.83 -3.02 -8.86
N GLN A 333 18.75 -3.23 -9.80
CA GLN A 333 18.46 -3.91 -11.07
C GLN A 333 17.97 -5.35 -10.85
N LEU A 334 18.56 -6.09 -9.90
CA LEU A 334 18.10 -7.43 -9.54
C LEU A 334 16.67 -7.41 -9.01
N ILE A 335 16.36 -6.47 -8.10
CA ILE A 335 15.01 -6.33 -7.54
C ILE A 335 14.00 -5.93 -8.62
N GLU A 336 14.34 -5.00 -9.50
CA GLU A 336 13.48 -4.62 -10.63
C GLU A 336 13.20 -5.80 -11.56
N ASN A 337 14.21 -6.64 -11.84
CA ASN A 337 14.03 -7.82 -12.68
C ASN A 337 13.08 -8.84 -12.03
N LEU A 338 13.17 -9.05 -10.71
CA LEU A 338 12.22 -9.91 -9.99
C LEU A 338 10.80 -9.37 -10.06
N ILE A 339 10.63 -8.06 -9.81
CA ILE A 339 9.32 -7.39 -9.92
C ILE A 339 8.77 -7.50 -11.35
N LYS A 340 9.61 -7.32 -12.37
CA LYS A 340 9.21 -7.45 -13.78
C LYS A 340 8.74 -8.86 -14.11
N ILE A 341 9.49 -9.89 -13.71
CA ILE A 341 9.11 -11.29 -13.94
C ILE A 341 7.77 -11.61 -13.26
N GLY A 342 7.61 -11.29 -11.98
CA GLY A 342 6.36 -11.56 -11.27
C GLY A 342 5.19 -10.74 -11.80
N THR A 343 5.42 -9.49 -12.19
CA THR A 343 4.41 -8.65 -12.82
C THR A 343 3.95 -9.23 -14.15
N GLU A 344 4.86 -9.57 -15.06
CA GLU A 344 4.49 -10.12 -16.36
C GLU A 344 3.76 -11.46 -16.24
N ASP A 345 4.15 -12.32 -15.29
CA ASP A 345 3.44 -13.56 -14.97
C ASP A 345 2.00 -13.30 -14.46
N LEU A 346 1.85 -12.42 -13.47
CA LEU A 346 0.56 -12.05 -12.89
C LEU A 346 -0.38 -11.47 -13.95
N LEU A 347 0.09 -10.48 -14.71
CA LEU A 347 -0.74 -9.80 -15.70
C LEU A 347 -1.17 -10.76 -16.82
N TYR A 348 -0.28 -11.67 -17.23
CA TYR A 348 -0.63 -12.72 -18.18
C TYR A 348 -1.71 -13.65 -17.63
N LYS A 349 -1.56 -14.13 -16.39
CA LYS A 349 -2.53 -15.02 -15.73
C LYS A 349 -3.90 -14.37 -15.56
N LEU A 350 -3.95 -13.10 -15.13
CA LEU A 350 -5.22 -12.36 -15.03
C LEU A 350 -5.86 -12.15 -16.41
N GLN A 351 -5.07 -11.89 -17.45
CA GLN A 351 -5.57 -11.70 -18.81
C GLN A 351 -6.12 -13.00 -19.42
N GLN A 352 -5.46 -14.13 -19.22
CA GLN A 352 -5.91 -15.43 -19.72
C GLN A 352 -6.99 -16.07 -18.83
N GLY A 353 -7.20 -15.52 -17.62
CA GLY A 353 -8.00 -16.13 -16.57
C GLY A 353 -7.22 -17.22 -15.86
N TYR A 354 -7.23 -17.17 -14.53
CA TYR A 354 -6.60 -18.15 -13.66
C TYR A 354 -7.66 -18.74 -12.73
N MET A 355 -7.77 -20.06 -12.68
CA MET A 355 -8.54 -20.72 -11.63
C MET A 355 -7.67 -20.67 -10.37
N SER A 356 -7.98 -19.75 -9.46
CA SER A 356 -7.33 -19.61 -8.17
C SER A 356 -7.86 -20.65 -7.19
N TYR A 357 -7.05 -21.00 -6.19
CA TYR A 357 -7.45 -21.85 -5.07
C TYR A 357 -6.94 -21.27 -3.76
N SER A 358 -7.87 -20.94 -2.85
CA SER A 358 -7.59 -20.45 -1.51
C SER A 358 -8.73 -20.81 -0.55
N ASN A 359 -8.41 -20.94 0.74
CA ASN A 359 -9.37 -21.25 1.80
C ASN A 359 -10.25 -22.48 1.48
N GLY A 360 -9.65 -23.49 0.86
CA GLY A 360 -10.30 -24.75 0.51
C GLY A 360 -11.15 -24.69 -0.77
N LYS A 361 -11.23 -23.54 -1.46
CA LYS A 361 -12.17 -23.29 -2.57
C LYS A 361 -11.49 -22.80 -3.83
N SER A 362 -11.96 -23.29 -4.98
CA SER A 362 -11.59 -22.76 -6.29
C SER A 362 -12.49 -21.58 -6.67
N HIS A 363 -11.92 -20.60 -7.35
CA HIS A 363 -12.65 -19.45 -7.90
C HIS A 363 -11.87 -18.86 -9.06
N LEU A 364 -12.57 -18.12 -9.93
CA LEU A 364 -11.92 -17.43 -11.02
C LEU A 364 -11.13 -16.23 -10.48
N SER A 365 -10.00 -15.92 -11.12
CA SER A 365 -9.28 -14.67 -10.96
C SER A 365 -8.87 -14.17 -12.34
N ASN A 366 -9.44 -13.04 -12.74
CA ASN A 366 -9.18 -12.38 -14.01
C ASN A 366 -9.11 -10.86 -13.88
N THR A 367 -8.91 -10.15 -15.00
CA THR A 367 -8.82 -8.68 -15.00
C THR A 367 -10.09 -7.98 -14.51
N LEU A 368 -11.29 -8.56 -14.72
CA LEU A 368 -12.55 -7.96 -14.26
C LEU A 368 -12.64 -8.02 -12.73
N GLU A 369 -12.28 -9.16 -12.15
CA GLU A 369 -12.25 -9.34 -10.69
C GLU A 369 -11.22 -8.41 -10.04
N ALA A 370 -10.01 -8.31 -10.62
CA ALA A 370 -8.99 -7.38 -10.16
C ALA A 370 -9.40 -5.90 -10.32
N ASP A 371 -10.19 -5.55 -11.35
CA ASP A 371 -10.60 -4.17 -11.62
C ASP A 371 -11.66 -3.63 -10.65
N VAL A 372 -12.35 -4.50 -9.91
CA VAL A 372 -13.18 -4.06 -8.78
C VAL A 372 -12.34 -3.26 -7.77
N GLU A 373 -11.03 -3.52 -7.72
CA GLU A 373 -10.05 -2.81 -6.90
C GLU A 373 -9.14 -1.86 -7.68
N GLY A 374 -9.51 -1.48 -8.90
CA GLY A 374 -8.78 -0.48 -9.69
C GLY A 374 -7.53 -1.01 -10.39
N TYR A 375 -7.54 -2.28 -10.82
CA TYR A 375 -6.45 -2.90 -11.59
C TYR A 375 -6.04 -2.07 -12.80
N ILE A 376 -7.00 -1.41 -13.46
CA ILE A 376 -6.70 -0.60 -14.63
C ILE A 376 -5.71 0.54 -14.34
N TYR A 377 -5.74 1.12 -13.13
CA TYR A 377 -4.82 2.19 -12.73
C TYR A 377 -3.41 1.63 -12.53
N ASP A 378 -3.28 0.53 -11.78
CA ASP A 378 -1.98 -0.14 -11.55
C ASP A 378 -1.36 -0.62 -12.87
N ARG A 379 -2.19 -1.20 -13.76
CA ARG A 379 -1.75 -1.66 -15.08
C ARG A 379 -1.29 -0.50 -15.96
N GLY A 380 -2.05 0.59 -16.00
CA GLY A 380 -1.69 1.78 -16.78
C GLY A 380 -0.39 2.41 -16.28
N ILE A 381 -0.18 2.44 -14.97
CA ILE A 381 1.06 2.88 -14.35
C ILE A 381 2.24 1.98 -14.74
N TRP A 382 2.07 0.66 -14.64
CA TRP A 382 3.10 -0.30 -15.04
C TRP A 382 3.52 -0.13 -16.49
N ASP A 383 2.55 -0.11 -17.41
CA ASP A 383 2.80 0.02 -18.84
C ASP A 383 3.50 1.35 -19.20
N ALA A 384 3.12 2.45 -18.53
CA ALA A 384 3.66 3.77 -18.80
C ALA A 384 5.08 3.98 -18.22
N LEU A 385 5.32 3.51 -16.98
CA LEU A 385 6.47 3.96 -16.18
C LEU A 385 7.51 2.87 -15.87
N LEU A 386 7.14 1.59 -15.88
CA LEU A 386 8.00 0.53 -15.32
C LEU A 386 8.30 -0.62 -16.29
N LYS A 387 7.45 -0.85 -17.29
CA LYS A 387 7.61 -1.98 -18.23
C LYS A 387 8.85 -1.87 -19.14
N GLN A 388 9.33 -0.64 -19.35
CA GLN A 388 10.32 -0.26 -20.38
C GLN A 388 11.57 -1.16 -20.38
#